data_AF-A0A7L4Z3T1-F1
#
_entry.id   AF-A0A7L4Z3T1-F1
#
_cell.length_a   1.000
_cell.length_b   1.000
_cell.length_c   1.000
_cell.angle_alpha   90.00
_cell.angle_beta   90.00
_cell.angle_gamma   90.00
#
_symmetry.space_group_name_H-M   'P 1'
#
loop_
_entity.id
_entity.type
_entity.pdbx_description
1 polymer ?
#
loop_
_entity_poly.entity_id
_entity_poly.type
_entity_poly.pdbx_seq_one_letter_code
_entity_poly.pdbx_strand_id
1 'polypeptide(L)'
;MLRTTTSPGFWCECWTERLGGQQPPELFGSFDAYSAVEANNWVATILRTISPALDTAASTEAWTRLHDDRIDTRRALLRREPWTVSITHVSTRITWTVRPALFLPMAHRQSTELPPCAYDFKPHRPRTTD
;
A
#
# COMPACT_ATOMS: atom_id res chain seq x y z
N MET A 1 -15.37 30.12 1.51
CA MET A 1 -15.15 29.06 0.50
C MET A 1 -13.75 28.50 0.70
N LEU A 2 -13.62 27.32 1.31
CA LEU A 2 -12.32 26.63 1.40
C LEU A 2 -11.97 26.13 0.00
N ARG A 3 -10.89 26.65 -0.59
CA ARG A 3 -10.31 26.06 -1.80
C ARG A 3 -9.73 24.71 -1.36
N THR A 4 -10.41 23.62 -1.67
CA THR A 4 -9.90 22.26 -1.47
C THR A 4 -8.75 22.02 -2.43
N THR A 5 -7.53 22.37 -2.02
CA THR A 5 -6.33 22.07 -2.78
C THR A 5 -5.96 20.61 -2.55
N THR A 6 -6.19 19.77 -3.55
CA THR A 6 -5.77 18.37 -3.54
C THR A 6 -4.25 18.26 -3.63
N SER A 7 -3.67 17.35 -2.87
CA SER A 7 -2.24 17.05 -2.89
C SER A 7 -1.98 15.79 -3.72
N PRO A 8 -1.17 15.87 -4.79
CA PRO A 8 -0.77 14.66 -5.50
C PRO A 8 0.14 13.78 -4.64
N GLY A 9 -0.02 12.46 -4.76
CA GLY A 9 0.87 11.49 -4.15
C GLY A 9 0.66 10.11 -4.73
N PHE A 10 0.93 9.08 -3.93
CA PHE A 10 0.80 7.68 -4.28
C PHE A 10 0.07 6.93 -3.16
N TRP A 11 -0.93 6.15 -3.55
CA TRP A 11 -1.59 5.20 -2.66
C TRP A 11 -0.87 3.85 -2.80
N CYS A 12 -0.32 3.39 -1.69
CA CYS A 12 0.43 2.15 -1.60
C CYS A 12 -0.39 1.09 -0.86
N GLU A 13 -0.45 -0.14 -1.38
CA GLU A 13 -1.15 -1.26 -0.76
C GLU A 13 -0.28 -2.52 -0.76
N CYS A 14 -0.39 -3.32 0.29
CA CYS A 14 0.24 -4.62 0.43
C CYS A 14 -0.87 -5.65 0.57
N TRP A 15 -0.87 -6.63 -0.32
CA TRP A 15 -1.86 -7.68 -0.40
C TRP A 15 -1.20 -9.03 -0.14
N THR A 16 -1.89 -9.91 0.58
CA THR A 16 -1.45 -11.28 0.81
C THR A 16 -2.47 -12.26 0.26
N GLU A 17 -2.01 -13.21 -0.54
CA GLU A 17 -2.82 -14.24 -1.17
C GLU A 17 -2.27 -15.62 -0.80
N ARG A 18 -3.12 -16.52 -0.33
CA ARG A 18 -2.76 -17.93 -0.14
C ARG A 18 -2.99 -18.70 -1.44
N LEU A 19 -1.91 -19.09 -2.10
CA LEU A 19 -1.91 -19.87 -3.33
C LEU A 19 -2.54 -21.25 -3.09
N GLY A 20 -3.50 -21.62 -3.94
CA GLY A 20 -4.29 -22.85 -3.80
C GLY A 20 -5.45 -22.75 -2.80
N GLY A 21 -5.61 -21.62 -2.11
CA GLY A 21 -6.80 -21.31 -1.33
C GLY A 21 -7.97 -20.86 -2.21
N GLN A 22 -9.19 -20.94 -1.68
CA GLN A 22 -10.39 -20.34 -2.29
C GLN A 22 -10.65 -18.90 -1.79
N GLN A 23 -9.79 -18.38 -0.91
CA GLN A 23 -9.96 -17.05 -0.34
C GLN A 23 -9.39 -15.98 -1.28
N PRO A 24 -10.05 -14.83 -1.42
CA PRO A 24 -9.50 -13.71 -2.18
C PRO A 24 -8.25 -13.13 -1.47
N PRO A 25 -7.41 -12.39 -2.20
CA PRO A 25 -6.31 -11.64 -1.60
C PRO A 25 -6.80 -10.71 -0.49
N GLU A 26 -6.10 -10.70 0.63
CA GLU A 26 -6.41 -9.89 1.80
C GLU A 26 -5.50 -8.66 1.83
N LEU A 27 -6.07 -7.48 2.15
CA LEU A 27 -5.30 -6.27 2.34
C LEU A 27 -4.56 -6.35 3.68
N PHE A 28 -3.24 -6.49 3.62
CA PHE A 28 -2.38 -6.50 4.81
C PHE A 28 -2.16 -5.08 5.35
N GLY A 29 -2.04 -4.09 4.46
CA GLY A 29 -1.88 -2.71 4.89
C GLY A 29 -1.80 -1.73 3.73
N SER A 30 -2.03 -0.45 4.04
CA SER A 30 -1.97 0.65 3.08
C SER A 30 -1.17 1.83 3.63
N PHE A 31 -0.63 2.66 2.75
CA PHE A 31 0.13 3.86 3.11
C PHE A 31 -0.05 4.99 2.09
N ASP A 32 -0.28 6.20 2.60
CA ASP A 32 -0.36 7.44 1.83
C ASP A 32 1.03 8.04 1.68
N ALA A 33 1.63 7.90 0.50
CA ALA A 33 2.93 8.50 0.20
C ALA A 33 2.76 9.84 -0.53
N TYR A 34 3.32 10.91 0.03
CA TYR A 34 3.29 12.25 -0.57
C TYR A 34 4.47 12.49 -1.52
N SER A 35 5.39 11.53 -1.63
CA SER A 35 6.48 11.55 -2.60
C SER A 35 6.81 10.16 -3.16
N ALA A 36 7.43 10.13 -4.35
CA ALA A 36 7.94 8.89 -4.93
C ALA A 36 8.99 8.21 -4.04
N VAL A 37 9.76 9.00 -3.27
CA VAL A 37 10.76 8.49 -2.32
C VAL A 37 10.08 7.79 -1.15
N GLU A 38 9.03 8.37 -0.58
CA GLU A 38 8.23 7.75 0.48
C GLU A 38 7.60 6.43 0.00
N ALA A 39 6.99 6.44 -1.19
CA ALA A 39 6.37 5.25 -1.77
C ALA A 39 7.39 4.10 -1.96
N ASN A 40 8.57 4.41 -2.50
CA ASN A 40 9.65 3.44 -2.67
C ASN A 40 10.19 2.94 -1.32
N ASN A 41 10.40 3.84 -0.36
CA ASN A 41 10.92 3.48 0.96
C ASN A 41 9.94 2.62 1.76
N TRP A 42 8.63 2.82 1.57
CA TRP A 42 7.62 2.00 2.22
C TRP A 42 7.74 0.52 1.82
N VAL A 43 7.85 0.21 0.53
CA VAL A 43 8.04 -1.17 0.04
C VAL A 43 9.36 -1.76 0.56
N ALA A 44 10.45 -1.00 0.46
CA ALA A 44 11.76 -1.45 0.93
C ALA A 44 11.79 -1.73 2.44
N THR A 45 11.08 -0.92 3.23
CA THR A 45 10.97 -1.09 4.69
C THR A 45 10.21 -2.35 5.03
N ILE A 46 9.02 -2.57 4.45
CA ILE A 46 8.24 -3.79 4.69
C ILE A 46 9.05 -5.03 4.32
N LEU A 47 9.70 -5.03 3.15
CA LEU A 47 10.50 -6.19 2.74
C LEU A 47 11.63 -6.46 3.75
N ARG A 48 12.35 -5.42 4.18
CA ARG A 48 13.42 -5.57 5.17
C ARG A 48 12.92 -6.14 6.49
N THR A 49 11.71 -5.76 6.90
CA THR A 49 11.08 -6.28 8.12
C THR A 49 10.72 -7.75 8.00
N ILE A 50 10.19 -8.20 6.86
CA ILE A 50 9.75 -9.60 6.67
C ILE A 50 10.86 -10.53 6.20
N SER A 51 11.95 -9.99 5.66
CA SER A 51 13.06 -10.75 5.08
C SER A 51 13.63 -11.86 5.99
N PRO A 52 13.78 -11.68 7.32
CA PRO A 52 14.22 -12.77 8.21
C PRO A 52 13.24 -13.94 8.32
N ALA A 53 11.95 -13.73 8.02
CA ALA A 53 10.92 -14.76 8.03
C ALA A 53 10.76 -15.46 6.67
N LEU A 54 11.44 -14.94 5.63
CA LEU A 54 11.55 -15.59 4.33
C LEU A 54 12.76 -16.55 4.36
N ASP A 55 12.66 -17.69 3.69
CA ASP A 55 13.85 -18.51 3.45
C ASP A 55 14.90 -17.75 2.62
N THR A 56 16.17 -18.17 2.70
CA THR A 56 17.30 -17.45 2.08
C THR A 56 17.14 -17.28 0.57
N ALA A 57 16.48 -18.22 -0.11
CA ALA A 57 16.25 -18.16 -1.55
C ALA A 57 15.17 -17.13 -1.89
N ALA A 58 14.02 -17.16 -1.21
CA ALA A 58 12.92 -16.22 -1.37
C ALA A 58 13.34 -14.79 -0.99
N SER A 59 14.15 -14.63 0.06
CA SER A 59 14.72 -13.35 0.46
C SER A 59 15.64 -12.79 -0.63
N THR A 60 16.55 -13.61 -1.17
CA THR A 60 17.47 -13.18 -2.23
C THR A 60 16.71 -12.80 -3.51
N GLU A 61 15.75 -13.63 -3.94
CA GLU A 61 14.90 -13.35 -5.10
C GLU A 61 14.09 -12.06 -4.95
N ALA A 62 13.52 -11.83 -3.77
CA ALA A 62 12.79 -10.61 -3.45
C ALA A 62 13.68 -9.37 -3.53
N TRP A 63 14.90 -9.45 -2.96
CA TRP A 63 15.86 -8.37 -2.99
C TRP A 63 16.40 -8.09 -4.40
N THR A 64 16.70 -9.12 -5.19
CA THR A 64 17.18 -8.97 -6.57
C THR A 64 16.12 -8.32 -7.44
N ARG A 65 14.85 -8.78 -7.41
CA ARG A 65 13.77 -8.12 -8.16
C ARG A 65 13.61 -6.66 -7.76
N LEU A 66 13.60 -6.36 -6.46
CA LEU A 66 13.52 -4.95 -6.02
C LEU A 66 14.75 -4.12 -6.37
N HIS A 67 15.95 -4.71 -6.48
CA HIS A 67 17.18 -3.99 -6.84
C HIS A 67 17.24 -3.69 -8.34
N ASP A 68 16.99 -4.68 -9.18
CA ASP A 68 16.96 -4.54 -10.64
C ASP A 68 15.79 -3.64 -11.04
N ASP A 69 14.63 -3.82 -10.43
CA ASP A 69 13.47 -2.96 -10.65
C ASP A 69 13.64 -1.59 -10.00
N ARG A 70 14.64 -1.31 -9.15
CA ARG A 70 14.70 -0.03 -8.42
C ARG A 70 14.86 1.17 -9.36
N ILE A 71 15.59 0.98 -10.45
CA ILE A 71 15.78 2.03 -11.48
C ILE A 71 14.50 2.22 -12.27
N ASP A 72 13.87 1.13 -12.70
CA ASP A 72 12.63 1.18 -13.49
C ASP A 72 11.42 1.60 -12.65
N THR A 73 11.38 1.21 -11.39
CA THR A 73 10.41 1.63 -10.37
C THR A 73 10.54 3.12 -10.09
N ARG A 74 11.76 3.62 -9.82
CA ARG A 74 11.96 5.05 -9.62
C ARG A 74 11.56 5.85 -10.85
N ARG A 75 11.83 5.32 -12.05
CA ARG A 75 11.44 5.95 -13.31
C ARG A 75 9.92 5.93 -13.51
N ALA A 76 9.24 4.82 -13.23
CA ALA A 76 7.78 4.69 -13.29
C ALA A 76 7.10 5.65 -12.29
N LEU A 77 7.58 5.71 -11.05
CA LEU A 77 7.06 6.65 -10.04
C LEU A 77 7.26 8.11 -10.45
N LEU A 78 8.42 8.47 -11.03
CA LEU A 78 8.66 9.81 -11.56
C LEU A 78 7.74 10.13 -12.75
N ARG A 79 7.41 9.15 -13.59
CA ARG A 79 6.41 9.28 -14.67
C ARG A 79 4.97 9.18 -14.17
N ARG A 80 4.76 8.96 -12.87
CA ARG A 80 3.44 8.70 -12.26
C ARG A 80 2.71 7.54 -12.93
N GLU A 81 3.43 6.49 -13.24
CA GLU A 81 2.88 5.22 -13.68
C GLU A 81 2.60 4.33 -12.45
N PRO A 82 1.49 3.56 -12.44
CA PRO A 82 1.29 2.52 -11.46
C PRO A 82 2.42 1.49 -11.53
N TRP A 83 2.86 1.03 -10.37
CA TRP A 83 3.88 0.00 -10.23
C TRP A 83 3.36 -1.13 -9.33
N THR A 84 3.78 -2.35 -9.61
CA THR A 84 3.42 -3.53 -8.82
C THR A 84 4.60 -4.47 -8.77
N VAL A 85 4.84 -5.05 -7.59
CA VAL A 85 5.86 -6.09 -7.38
C VAL A 85 5.25 -7.20 -6.54
N SER A 86 5.62 -8.44 -6.82
CA SER A 86 5.16 -9.59 -6.06
C SER A 86 6.31 -10.53 -5.71
N ILE A 87 6.23 -11.12 -4.53
CA ILE A 87 7.09 -12.23 -4.10
C ILE A 87 6.21 -13.40 -3.70
N THR A 88 6.74 -14.61 -3.83
CA THR A 88 6.05 -15.82 -3.38
C THR A 88 6.96 -16.55 -2.41
N HIS A 89 6.41 -16.90 -1.25
CA HIS A 89 7.11 -17.69 -0.24
C HIS A 89 6.22 -18.83 0.22
N VAL A 90 6.70 -20.07 0.06
CA VAL A 90 5.95 -21.31 0.30
C VAL A 90 4.63 -21.31 -0.50
N SER A 91 3.51 -20.96 0.13
CA SER A 91 2.18 -20.89 -0.47
C SER A 91 1.54 -19.51 -0.36
N THR A 92 2.31 -18.47 0.00
CA THR A 92 1.79 -17.12 0.17
C THR A 92 2.44 -16.19 -0.85
N ARG A 93 1.62 -15.55 -1.66
CA ARG A 93 2.03 -14.45 -2.54
C ARG A 93 1.79 -13.14 -1.81
N ILE A 94 2.80 -12.29 -1.79
CA ILE A 94 2.73 -10.94 -1.26
C ILE A 94 2.90 -9.99 -2.43
N THR A 95 1.95 -9.08 -2.60
CA THR A 95 1.90 -8.14 -3.71
C THR A 95 1.85 -6.72 -3.18
N TRP A 96 2.83 -5.89 -3.57
CA TRP A 96 2.79 -4.47 -3.32
C TRP A 96 2.35 -3.74 -4.57
N THR A 97 1.36 -2.87 -4.44
CA THR A 97 0.91 -1.98 -5.52
C THR A 97 1.11 -0.54 -5.10
N VAL A 98 1.64 0.27 -6.00
CA VAL A 98 1.79 1.72 -5.82
C VAL A 98 1.10 2.40 -7.00
N ARG A 99 0.05 3.18 -6.72
CA ARG A 99 -0.69 3.90 -7.77
C ARG A 99 -0.69 5.41 -7.50
N PRO A 100 -0.56 6.27 -8.51
CA PRO A 100 -0.75 7.71 -8.34
C PRO A 100 -2.15 7.99 -7.77
N ALA A 101 -2.23 8.92 -6.83
CA ALA A 101 -3.47 9.36 -6.21
C ALA A 101 -3.50 10.89 -6.04
N LEU A 102 -4.71 11.43 -5.88
CA LEU A 102 -4.94 12.80 -5.45
C LEU A 102 -5.55 12.73 -4.05
N PHE A 103 -4.80 13.17 -3.05
CA PHE A 103 -5.25 13.24 -1.68
C PHE A 103 -6.05 14.51 -1.47
N LEU A 104 -7.23 14.37 -0.89
CA LEU A 104 -7.96 15.51 -0.37
C LEU A 104 -7.19 16.04 0.85
N PRO A 105 -7.16 17.36 1.08
CA PRO A 105 -6.66 17.92 2.32
C PRO A 105 -7.63 17.50 3.44
N MET A 106 -7.44 16.30 3.98
CA MET A 106 -8.13 15.89 5.18
C MET A 106 -7.58 16.76 6.31
N ALA A 107 -8.48 17.45 7.01
CA ALA A 107 -8.13 18.14 8.24
C ALA A 107 -7.45 17.13 9.18
N HIS A 108 -6.16 17.32 9.41
CA HIS A 108 -5.35 16.65 10.43
C HIS A 108 -5.69 15.18 10.71
N ARG A 109 -5.31 14.25 9.82
CA ARG A 109 -4.90 12.89 10.26
C ARG A 109 -3.44 12.91 10.73
N GLN A 110 -3.08 13.87 11.57
CA GLN A 110 -1.99 13.62 12.52
C GLN A 110 -2.65 12.72 13.55
N SER A 111 -2.17 11.48 13.67
CA SER A 111 -2.78 10.32 14.33
C SER A 111 -3.12 10.47 15.83
N THR A 112 -3.24 11.69 16.34
CA THR A 112 -3.55 12.02 17.74
C THR A 112 -5.05 12.19 17.98
N GLU A 113 -5.82 12.79 17.07
CA GLU A 113 -7.25 13.05 17.30
C GLU A 113 -8.09 12.90 16.02
N LEU A 114 -9.23 12.22 16.14
CA LEU A 114 -10.21 12.13 15.07
C LEU A 114 -11.00 13.46 14.96
N PRO A 115 -11.38 13.89 13.74
CA PRO A 115 -12.20 15.08 13.58
C PRO A 115 -13.57 14.88 14.27
N PRO A 116 -14.23 15.93 14.79
CA PRO A 116 -15.51 15.81 15.50
C PRO A 116 -16.58 15.01 14.75
N CYS A 117 -16.64 15.15 13.42
CA CYS A 117 -17.59 14.42 12.57
C CYS A 117 -17.39 12.90 12.57
N ALA A 118 -16.23 12.37 13.00
CA ALA A 118 -16.02 10.94 13.16
C ALA A 118 -16.87 10.35 14.28
N TYR A 119 -17.18 11.14 15.32
CA TYR A 119 -18.06 10.71 16.43
C TYR A 119 -19.54 10.79 16.05
N ASP A 120 -19.89 11.59 15.03
CA ASP A 120 -21.25 11.70 14.53
C ASP A 120 -21.63 10.57 13.56
N PHE A 121 -20.65 9.73 13.15
CA PHE A 121 -20.92 8.62 12.26
C PHE A 121 -21.82 7.58 12.94
N LYS A 122 -23.06 7.48 12.47
CA LYS A 122 -23.99 6.43 12.86
C LYS A 122 -24.00 5.35 11.77
N PRO A 123 -23.40 4.17 12.01
CA PRO A 123 -23.43 3.09 11.04
C PRO A 123 -24.88 2.78 10.69
N HIS A 124 -25.21 2.87 9.40
CA HIS A 124 -26.52 2.48 8.94
C HIS A 124 -26.69 0.99 9.22
N ARG A 125 -27.73 0.63 9.99
CA ARG A 125 -28.11 -0.77 10.13
C ARG A 125 -28.39 -1.31 8.73
N PRO A 126 -27.80 -2.44 8.32
CA PRO A 126 -28.13 -3.06 7.06
C PRO A 126 -29.65 -3.28 7.03
N ARG A 127 -30.29 -2.78 5.98
CA ARG A 127 -31.72 -2.97 5.76
C ARG A 127 -31.93 -4.45 5.45
N THR A 128 -32.35 -5.23 6.44
CA THR A 128 -32.91 -6.57 6.20
C THR A 128 -34.16 -6.37 5.37
N THR A 129 -34.09 -6.72 4.08
CA THR A 129 -35.27 -6.91 3.25
C THR A 129 -35.78 -8.32 3.50
N ASP A 130 -36.99 -8.42 4.07
CA ASP A 130 -37.84 -9.62 4.02
C ASP A 130 -38.26 -9.94 2.58
#